data_AF-E6LES1-F1
#
_entry.id   AF-E6LES1-F1
#
_cell.length_a   1.000
_cell.length_b   1.000
_cell.length_c   1.000
_cell.angle_alpha   90.00
_cell.angle_beta   90.00
_cell.angle_gamma   90.00
#
_symmetry.space_group_name_H-M   'P 1'
#
loop_
_entity.id
_entity.type
_entity.pdbx_description
1 polymer ?
#
loop_
_entity_poly.entity_id
_entity_poly.type
_entity_poly.pdbx_seq_one_letter_code
_entity_poly.pdbx_strand_id
1 'polypeptide(L)'
;MKILTNERRLAMNEVQFLLSDEQMKQLGNSVYTLILNSVNQVRKDVTLDKRYLTKKETCQYLHIANNTLDKWVEQGLPRITIQGVVRFDRQVVDEWLRCYNR
;
A
#
# COMPACT_ATOMS: atom_id res chain seq x y z
N MET A 1 -16.68 42.03 -47.15
CA MET A 1 -15.45 41.62 -47.85
C MET A 1 -14.37 41.47 -46.77
N LYS A 2 -14.03 40.25 -46.34
CA LYS A 2 -13.11 39.98 -45.22
C LYS A 2 -11.68 39.82 -45.75
N ILE A 3 -10.77 40.56 -45.14
CA ILE A 3 -9.33 40.56 -45.38
C ILE A 3 -8.66 39.91 -44.16
N LEU A 4 -7.79 38.90 -44.42
CA LEU A 4 -6.71 38.33 -43.59
C LEU A 4 -7.15 37.70 -42.23
N THR A 5 -6.62 36.59 -41.71
CA THR A 5 -5.25 36.08 -41.59
C THR A 5 -5.28 34.57 -41.27
N ASN A 6 -4.37 33.82 -41.90
CA ASN A 6 -3.52 32.77 -41.33
C ASN A 6 -4.06 31.90 -40.18
N GLU A 7 -4.45 30.65 -40.48
CA GLU A 7 -4.17 29.53 -39.58
C GLU A 7 -3.63 28.35 -40.40
N ARG A 8 -2.30 28.22 -40.41
CA ARG A 8 -1.59 26.98 -40.67
C ARG A 8 -2.15 25.90 -39.73
N ARG A 9 -3.17 25.15 -40.19
CA ARG A 9 -3.47 23.85 -39.59
C ARG A 9 -2.36 22.90 -40.04
N LEU A 10 -1.35 22.74 -39.18
CA LEU A 10 -0.44 21.61 -39.29
C LEU A 10 -1.35 20.37 -39.29
N ALA A 11 -1.35 19.62 -40.39
CA ALA A 11 -1.96 18.30 -40.42
C ALA A 11 -1.29 17.52 -39.29
N MET A 12 -2.04 17.27 -38.22
CA MET A 12 -1.62 16.36 -37.17
C MET A 12 -1.64 14.99 -37.85
N ASN A 13 -0.51 14.61 -38.44
CA ASN A 13 -0.35 13.28 -39.01
C ASN A 13 -0.59 12.31 -37.87
N GLU A 14 -1.75 11.67 -37.89
CA GLU A 14 -2.02 10.51 -37.05
C GLU A 14 -1.00 9.44 -37.46
N VAL A 15 0.08 9.36 -36.70
CA VAL A 15 1.01 8.25 -36.80
C VAL A 15 0.29 7.07 -36.17
N GLN A 16 -0.44 6.30 -36.99
CA GLN A 16 -0.93 4.99 -36.58
C GLN A 16 0.30 4.09 -36.40
N PHE A 17 0.65 3.85 -35.14
CA PHE A 17 1.74 2.97 -34.77
C PHE A 17 1.26 1.52 -34.98
N LEU A 18 1.62 0.92 -36.12
CA LEU A 18 1.40 -0.51 -36.36
C LEU A 18 2.37 -1.29 -35.48
N LEU A 19 1.88 -1.75 -34.33
CA LEU A 19 2.62 -2.67 -33.48
C LEU A 19 2.69 -4.03 -34.17
N SER A 20 3.88 -4.62 -34.23
CA SER A 20 4.03 -6.01 -34.67
C SER A 20 3.39 -6.97 -33.65
N ASP A 21 3.07 -8.19 -34.08
CA ASP A 21 2.51 -9.21 -33.19
C ASP A 21 3.42 -9.48 -31.97
N GLU A 22 4.74 -9.41 -32.15
CA GLU A 22 5.71 -9.55 -31.07
C GLU A 22 5.64 -8.36 -30.09
N GLN A 23 5.51 -7.13 -30.59
CA GLN A 23 5.35 -5.94 -29.74
C GLN A 23 4.03 -5.98 -28.96
N MET A 24 2.94 -6.44 -29.59
CA MET A 24 1.66 -6.65 -28.93
C MET A 24 1.74 -7.70 -27.82
N LYS A 25 2.45 -8.81 -28.09
CA LYS A 25 2.68 -9.87 -27.10
C LYS A 25 3.52 -9.39 -25.93
N GLN A 26 4.59 -8.63 -26.19
CA GLN A 26 5.43 -8.02 -25.16
C GLN A 26 4.63 -7.05 -24.29
N LEU A 27 3.83 -6.18 -24.91
CA LEU A 27 2.94 -5.27 -24.19
C LEU A 27 1.95 -6.03 -23.30
N GLY A 28 1.33 -7.09 -23.83
CA GLY A 28 0.44 -7.96 -23.06
C GLY A 28 1.12 -8.57 -21.84
N ASN A 29 2.35 -9.07 -22.00
CA ASN A 29 3.14 -9.62 -20.90
C ASN A 29 3.50 -8.55 -19.86
N SER A 30 3.85 -7.34 -20.29
CA SER A 30 4.16 -6.22 -19.39
C SER A 30 2.95 -5.81 -18.57
N VAL A 31 1.78 -5.66 -19.21
CA VAL A 31 0.51 -5.33 -18.51
C VAL A 31 0.14 -6.44 -17.53
N TYR A 32 0.22 -7.70 -17.95
CA TYR A 32 -0.04 -8.85 -17.09
C TYR A 32 0.87 -8.86 -15.85
N THR A 33 2.16 -8.62 -16.05
CA THR A 33 3.16 -8.57 -14.96
C THR A 33 2.89 -7.41 -14.00
N LEU A 34 2.54 -6.23 -14.53
CA LEU A 34 2.18 -5.07 -13.71
C LEU A 34 0.97 -5.38 -12.83
N ILE A 35 -0.10 -5.95 -13.40
CA ILE A 35 -1.31 -6.31 -12.65
C ILE A 35 -0.99 -7.33 -11.56
N LEU A 36 -0.26 -8.40 -11.89
CA LEU A 36 0.15 -9.40 -10.91
C LEU A 36 0.96 -8.78 -9.77
N ASN A 37 1.90 -7.89 -10.10
CA ASN A 37 2.71 -7.22 -9.09
C ASN A 37 1.87 -6.33 -8.17
N SER A 38 0.94 -5.54 -8.73
CA SER A 38 0.02 -4.72 -7.94
C SER A 38 -0.86 -5.57 -7.03
N VAL A 39 -1.45 -6.66 -7.53
CA VAL A 39 -2.27 -7.58 -6.72
C VAL A 39 -1.44 -8.23 -5.62
N ASN A 40 -0.21 -8.65 -5.92
CA ASN A 40 0.68 -9.26 -4.93
C ASN A 40 1.18 -8.26 -3.87
N GLN A 41 1.37 -6.99 -4.23
CA GLN A 41 1.66 -5.94 -3.25
C GLN A 41 0.49 -5.73 -2.31
N VAL A 42 -0.73 -5.62 -2.85
CA VAL A 42 -1.95 -5.54 -2.02
C VAL A 42 -2.09 -6.76 -1.11
N ARG A 43 -1.76 -7.97 -1.57
CA ARG A 43 -1.83 -9.18 -0.73
C ARG A 43 -0.77 -9.24 0.38
N LYS A 44 0.43 -8.69 0.17
CA LYS A 44 1.43 -8.55 1.24
C LYS A 44 0.95 -7.58 2.31
N ASP A 45 0.18 -6.57 1.93
CA ASP A 45 -0.57 -5.80 2.90
C ASP A 45 -1.63 -6.73 3.52
N VAL A 46 -2.50 -7.42 2.78
CA VAL A 46 -3.59 -8.28 3.32
C VAL A 46 -3.14 -9.51 4.18
N THR A 47 -1.85 -9.82 4.34
CA THR A 47 -1.36 -10.56 5.53
C THR A 47 -1.73 -9.89 6.88
N LEU A 48 -2.34 -8.71 6.81
CA LEU A 48 -2.96 -7.80 7.79
C LEU A 48 -4.07 -8.34 8.70
N ASP A 49 -4.48 -9.61 8.66
CA ASP A 49 -5.49 -10.12 9.62
C ASP A 49 -4.92 -11.06 10.68
N LYS A 50 -3.64 -10.89 11.02
CA LYS A 50 -3.10 -11.49 12.24
C LYS A 50 -3.67 -10.76 13.44
N ARG A 51 -4.61 -11.42 14.14
CA ARG A 51 -5.17 -10.92 15.41
C ARG A 51 -4.10 -10.70 16.48
N TYR A 52 -3.13 -11.62 16.59
CA TYR A 52 -2.08 -11.56 17.61
C TYR A 52 -0.72 -11.25 17.01
N LEU A 53 -0.21 -10.07 17.31
CA LEU A 53 1.05 -9.54 16.78
C LEU A 53 2.20 -9.76 17.79
N THR A 54 3.39 -10.05 17.29
CA THR A 54 4.63 -9.94 18.06
C THR A 54 4.99 -8.48 18.31
N LYS A 55 5.90 -8.19 19.24
CA LYS A 55 6.38 -6.82 19.49
C LYS A 55 6.86 -6.10 18.22
N LYS A 56 7.59 -6.81 17.34
CA LYS A 56 8.09 -6.25 16.08
C LYS A 56 6.95 -5.94 15.10
N GLU A 57 6.00 -6.87 14.96
CA GLU A 57 4.82 -6.69 14.10
C GLU A 57 3.94 -5.55 14.62
N THR A 58 3.75 -5.41 15.94
CA THR A 58 3.00 -4.29 16.53
C THR A 58 3.64 -2.94 16.22
N CYS A 59 4.98 -2.84 16.30
CA CYS A 59 5.70 -1.62 15.92
C CYS A 59 5.48 -1.27 14.45
N GLN A 60 5.50 -2.28 13.56
CA GLN A 60 5.25 -2.10 12.13
C GLN A 60 3.80 -1.68 11.85
N TYR A 61 2.85 -2.33 12.51
CA TYR A 61 1.42 -2.05 12.39
C TYR A 61 1.07 -0.62 12.82
N LEU A 62 1.65 -0.15 13.93
CA LEU A 62 1.39 1.19 14.48
C LEU A 62 2.31 2.27 13.91
N HIS A 63 3.29 1.90 13.07
CA HIS A 63 4.33 2.79 12.56
C HIS A 63 5.11 3.54 13.65
N ILE A 64 5.48 2.84 14.74
CA ILE A 64 6.22 3.41 15.87
C ILE A 64 7.56 2.69 16.12
N ALA A 65 8.47 3.38 16.80
CA ALA A 65 9.72 2.79 17.26
C ALA A 65 9.49 1.89 18.49
N ASN A 66 10.40 0.92 18.69
CA ASN A 66 10.30 -0.08 19.75
C ASN A 66 10.22 0.52 21.16
N ASN A 67 11.02 1.57 21.40
CA ASN A 67 11.04 2.31 22.65
C ASN A 67 9.71 3.04 22.95
N THR A 68 8.94 3.38 21.92
CA THR A 68 7.62 4.01 22.06
C THR A 68 6.60 2.98 22.50
N LEU A 69 6.63 1.80 21.87
CA LEU A 69 5.79 0.68 22.29
C LEU A 69 6.07 0.25 23.74
N ASP A 70 7.34 0.23 24.15
CA ASP A 70 7.70 -0.09 25.55
C ASP A 70 7.11 0.93 26.54
N LYS A 71 7.22 2.23 26.24
CA LYS A 71 6.57 3.28 27.04
C LYS A 71 5.05 3.09 27.11
N TRP A 72 4.40 2.68 26.02
CA TRP A 72 2.96 2.42 26.03
C TRP A 72 2.59 1.20 26.88
N VAL A 73 3.42 0.15 26.86
CA VAL A 73 3.25 -1.00 27.76
C VAL A 73 3.41 -0.58 29.22
N GLU A 74 4.37 0.28 29.54
CA GLU A 74 4.51 0.87 30.88
C GLU A 74 3.29 1.73 31.28
N GLN A 75 2.65 2.38 30.30
CA GLN A 75 1.42 3.17 30.48
C GLN A 75 0.14 2.32 30.49
N GLY A 76 0.24 1.00 30.39
CA GLY A 76 -0.89 0.08 30.51
C GLY A 76 -1.46 -0.42 29.18
N LEU A 77 -0.72 -0.33 28.07
CA LEU A 77 -1.10 -1.00 26.83
C LEU A 77 -1.27 -2.51 27.06
N PRO A 78 -2.43 -3.11 26.75
CA PRO A 78 -2.68 -4.52 27.00
C PRO A 78 -1.74 -5.45 26.23
N ARG A 79 -1.24 -6.49 26.93
CA ARG A 79 -0.41 -7.55 26.34
C ARG A 79 -0.80 -8.92 26.88
N ILE A 80 -0.58 -9.95 26.06
CA ILE A 80 -0.81 -11.35 26.40
C ILE A 80 0.54 -12.04 26.48
N THR A 81 0.81 -12.74 27.58
CA THR A 81 2.04 -13.53 27.74
C THR A 81 1.68 -15.00 27.83
N ILE A 82 2.15 -15.80 26.87
CA ILE A 82 1.96 -17.26 26.84
C ILE A 82 3.34 -17.91 26.86
N GLN A 83 3.66 -18.65 27.93
CA GLN A 83 4.94 -19.35 28.09
C GLN A 83 6.18 -18.44 27.84
N GLY A 84 6.12 -17.20 28.34
CA GLY A 84 7.21 -16.22 28.15
C GLY A 84 7.20 -15.48 26.81
N VAL A 85 6.33 -15.85 25.86
CA VAL A 85 6.15 -15.14 24.58
C VAL A 85 5.08 -14.07 24.74
N VAL A 86 5.45 -12.82 24.44
CA VAL A 86 4.53 -11.68 24.46
C VAL A 86 3.86 -11.50 23.10
N ARG A 87 2.54 -11.31 23.13
CA ARG A 87 1.68 -10.98 21.97
C ARG A 87 0.76 -9.82 22.29
N PHE A 88 0.34 -9.11 21.25
CA PHE A 88 -0.58 -7.99 21.31
C PHE A 88 -1.82 -8.32 20.47
N ASP A 89 -3.01 -8.25 21.07
CA ASP A 89 -4.26 -8.38 20.30
C ASP A 89 -4.53 -7.05 19.59
N ARG A 90 -4.57 -7.09 18.25
CA ARG A 90 -4.77 -5.91 17.41
C ARG A 90 -6.02 -5.12 17.79
N GLN A 91 -7.12 -5.80 18.08
CA GLN A 91 -8.40 -5.15 18.40
C GLN A 91 -8.33 -4.39 19.73
N VAL A 92 -7.69 -5.00 20.73
CA VAL A 92 -7.55 -4.41 22.07
C VAL A 92 -6.56 -3.25 22.05
N VAL A 93 -5.48 -3.35 21.25
CA VAL A 93 -4.56 -2.22 21.01
C VAL A 93 -5.30 -1.04 20.39
N ASP A 94 -6.10 -1.29 19.34
CA ASP A 94 -6.89 -0.24 18.68
C ASP A 94 -7.91 0.40 19.63
N GLU A 95 -8.54 -0.38 20.51
CA GLU A 95 -9.45 0.13 21.54
C GLU A 95 -8.73 0.99 22.58
N TRP A 96 -7.58 0.54 23.07
CA TRP A 96 -6.76 1.32 24.00
C TRP A 96 -6.35 2.68 23.41
N LEU A 97 -5.95 2.70 22.14
CA LEU A 97 -5.60 3.95 21.43
C LEU A 97 -6.78 4.91 21.31
N ARG A 98 -8.01 4.40 21.14
CA ARG A 98 -9.22 5.25 21.12
C ARG A 98 -9.51 5.86 22.49
N CYS A 99 -9.26 5.13 23.57
CA CYS A 99 -9.48 5.62 24.94
C CYS A 99 -8.48 6.70 25.35
N TYR A 100 -7.26 6.72 24.77
CA TYR A 100 -6.23 7.71 25.10
C TYR A 100 -6.44 9.09 24.45
N ASN A 101 -7.19 9.15 23.34
CA ASN A 101 -7.48 10.40 22.61
C ASN A 101 -8.72 11.15 23.12
N ARG A 102 -9.11 10.95 24.38
CA ARG A 102 -10.28 11.58 25.01
C ARG A 102 -9.91 12.20 26.34
#